data_AF-A0AB38JHN5-F1
#
_entry.id   AF-A0AB38JHN5-F1
#
_cell.length_a   1.000
_cell.length_b   1.000
_cell.length_c   1.000
_cell.angle_alpha   90.00
_cell.angle_beta   90.00
_cell.angle_gamma   90.00
#
_symmetry.space_group_name_H-M   'P 1'
#
loop_
_entity.id
_entity.type
_entity.pdbx_description
1 polymer ?
#
loop_
_entity_poly.entity_id
_entity_poly.type
_entity_poly.pdbx_seq_one_letter_code
_entity_poly.pdbx_strand_id
1 'polypeptide(L)'
;MKRSTALCLAAALVVVGGAAVPTVMNALERSEFQTSVEAHIYTANAKCQLVRIMPNETIGYIEGYGEGNTEASARSSASKDVDSLVPEGHYKRHCSYSGIGRRGGGGRF
;
A
#
# COMPACT_ATOMS: atom_id res chain seq x y z
N MET A 1 -20.61 14.04 5.31
CA MET A 1 -21.81 14.34 4.50
C MET A 1 -21.84 15.83 4.20
N LYS A 2 -21.52 16.24 2.95
CA LYS A 2 -21.84 17.57 2.42
C LYS A 2 -21.79 17.48 0.89
N ARG A 3 -22.97 17.64 0.28
CA ARG A 3 -23.19 17.75 -1.16
C ARG A 3 -23.07 19.23 -1.51
N SER A 4 -22.38 19.56 -2.60
CA SER A 4 -22.61 20.80 -3.35
C SER A 4 -22.15 20.62 -4.80
N THR A 5 -23.09 20.26 -5.65
CA THR A 5 -23.06 20.43 -7.11
C THR A 5 -23.27 21.90 -7.43
N ALA A 6 -22.47 22.48 -8.33
CA ALA A 6 -22.86 23.68 -9.07
C ALA A 6 -22.19 23.68 -10.46
N LEU A 7 -23.01 23.34 -11.44
CA LEU A 7 -22.88 23.70 -12.85
C LEU A 7 -22.65 25.21 -12.98
N CYS A 8 -21.75 25.62 -13.87
CA CYS A 8 -21.92 26.84 -14.66
C CYS A 8 -21.20 26.67 -16.01
N LEU A 9 -21.98 26.26 -17.01
CA LEU A 9 -21.70 26.52 -18.42
C LEU A 9 -21.76 28.03 -18.65
N ALA A 10 -20.67 28.62 -19.12
CA ALA A 10 -20.72 29.91 -19.82
C ALA A 10 -19.66 29.89 -20.92
N ALA A 11 -20.12 29.59 -22.14
CA ALA A 11 -19.39 29.83 -23.35
C ALA A 11 -19.31 31.34 -23.61
N ALA A 12 -18.12 31.85 -23.90
CA ALA A 12 -17.92 33.17 -24.49
C ALA A 12 -16.83 33.09 -25.57
N LEU A 13 -17.28 33.01 -26.81
CA LEU A 13 -16.53 33.21 -28.05
C LEU A 13 -16.43 34.72 -28.35
N VAL A 14 -15.22 35.30 -28.45
CA VAL A 14 -14.79 36.35 -29.42
C VAL A 14 -13.27 36.60 -29.14
N VAL A 15 -12.30 36.81 -30.04
CA VAL A 15 -12.15 37.58 -31.29
C VAL A 15 -10.95 37.00 -32.07
N VAL A 16 -11.02 36.97 -33.41
CA VAL A 16 -9.91 36.71 -34.33
C VAL A 16 -9.15 38.01 -34.61
N GLY A 17 -7.82 38.01 -34.48
CA GLY A 17 -6.96 38.99 -35.15
C GLY A 17 -5.67 39.37 -34.42
N GLY A 18 -4.52 39.08 -35.04
CA GLY A 18 -3.31 39.91 -34.89
C GLY A 18 -2.04 39.21 -34.43
N ALA A 19 -1.09 39.11 -35.36
CA ALA A 19 0.36 38.97 -35.20
C ALA A 19 0.90 37.68 -34.53
N ALA A 20 1.40 36.78 -35.38
CA ALA A 20 2.40 35.79 -35.03
C ALA A 20 3.69 36.49 -34.56
N VAL A 21 4.00 36.39 -33.27
CA VAL A 21 5.37 36.48 -32.77
C VAL A 21 5.71 35.11 -32.19
N PRO A 22 6.76 34.41 -32.68
CA PRO A 22 7.27 33.25 -31.98
C PRO A 22 7.95 33.77 -30.71
N THR A 23 7.18 33.96 -29.64
CA THR A 23 7.74 33.99 -28.29
C THR A 23 8.28 32.59 -28.04
N VAL A 24 9.58 32.44 -28.25
CA VAL A 24 10.36 31.27 -27.86
C VAL A 24 9.95 30.89 -26.44
N MET A 25 9.32 29.72 -26.36
CA MET A 25 8.95 29.03 -25.14
C MET A 25 10.22 28.81 -24.31
N ASN A 26 10.49 29.71 -23.37
CA ASN A 26 11.29 29.36 -22.18
C ASN A 26 10.30 28.97 -21.09
N ALA A 27 9.60 27.85 -21.33
CA ALA A 27 9.15 27.05 -20.22
C ALA A 27 10.44 26.54 -19.57
N LEU A 28 10.78 27.15 -18.43
CA LEU A 28 11.72 26.53 -17.51
C LEU A 28 11.12 25.16 -17.20
N GLU A 29 11.64 24.14 -17.87
CA GLU A 29 11.52 22.75 -17.48
C GLU A 29 12.14 22.69 -16.09
N ARG A 30 11.30 22.95 -15.09
CA ARG A 30 11.57 22.57 -13.72
C ARG A 30 11.50 21.05 -13.78
N SER A 31 12.65 20.45 -14.10
CA SER A 31 12.96 19.06 -13.91
C SER A 31 12.40 18.70 -12.55
N GLU A 32 11.24 18.06 -12.56
CA GLU A 32 10.70 17.41 -11.39
C GLU A 32 11.75 16.36 -11.08
N PHE A 33 12.61 16.67 -10.11
CA PHE A 33 13.42 15.69 -9.46
C PHE A 33 12.43 14.71 -8.83
N GLN A 34 12.00 13.73 -9.62
CA GLN A 34 11.43 12.49 -9.13
C GLN A 34 12.57 11.83 -8.38
N THR A 35 12.77 12.28 -7.13
CA THR A 35 13.15 11.36 -6.07
C THR A 35 12.07 10.29 -6.09
N SER A 36 12.28 9.25 -6.87
CA SER A 36 11.67 7.97 -6.59
C SER A 36 12.16 7.64 -5.18
N VAL A 37 11.40 8.03 -4.17
CA VAL A 37 11.54 7.46 -2.84
C VAL A 37 11.23 6.01 -3.10
N GLU A 38 12.28 5.20 -3.25
CA GLU A 38 12.17 3.77 -3.44
C GLU A 38 11.45 3.27 -2.20
N ALA A 39 10.12 3.14 -2.32
CA ALA A 39 9.29 2.72 -1.22
C ALA A 39 9.64 1.27 -0.98
N HIS A 40 10.55 1.03 -0.02
CA HIS A 40 10.93 -0.31 0.34
C HIS A 40 9.70 -1.01 0.92
N ILE A 41 9.10 -1.90 0.12
CA ILE A 41 8.04 -2.77 0.59
C ILE A 41 8.72 -3.95 1.26
N TYR A 42 8.55 -4.08 2.56
CA TYR A 42 8.89 -5.26 3.33
C TYR A 42 7.70 -6.20 3.36
N THR A 43 7.96 -7.48 3.23
CA THR A 43 6.96 -8.53 3.38
C THR A 43 7.26 -9.35 4.63
N ALA A 44 6.25 -9.96 5.23
CA ALA A 44 6.41 -10.93 6.31
C ALA A 44 5.32 -11.99 6.23
N ASN A 45 5.69 -13.24 6.48
CA ASN A 45 4.76 -14.36 6.63
C ASN A 45 4.80 -14.83 8.07
N ALA A 46 3.63 -14.94 8.71
CA ALA A 46 3.47 -15.50 10.03
C ALA A 46 2.84 -16.89 9.91
N LYS A 47 3.38 -17.87 10.65
CA LYS A 47 2.80 -19.21 10.79
C LYS A 47 2.64 -19.51 12.27
N CYS A 48 1.41 -19.72 12.71
CA CYS A 48 1.07 -19.95 14.12
C CYS A 48 0.31 -21.27 14.28
N GLN A 49 0.44 -21.91 15.43
CA GLN A 49 -0.43 -23.03 15.81
C GLN A 49 -1.81 -22.49 16.16
N LEU A 50 -2.85 -23.15 15.66
CA LEU A 50 -4.24 -22.91 16.03
C LEU A 50 -4.68 -23.94 17.08
N VAL A 51 -5.15 -23.45 18.21
CA VAL A 51 -5.50 -24.27 19.37
C VAL A 51 -6.93 -24.01 19.78
N ARG A 52 -7.70 -25.06 20.04
CA ARG A 52 -9.04 -24.94 20.65
C ARG A 52 -8.92 -24.57 22.12
N ILE A 53 -9.71 -23.62 22.61
CA ILE A 53 -9.71 -23.22 24.03
C ILE A 53 -10.04 -24.42 24.93
N MET A 54 -11.03 -25.23 24.53
CA MET A 54 -11.33 -26.53 25.12
C MET A 54 -11.48 -27.56 23.99
N PRO A 55 -10.76 -28.69 24.02
CA PRO A 55 -9.99 -29.27 25.13
C PRO A 55 -8.49 -28.88 25.18
N ASN A 56 -8.09 -27.67 24.73
CA ASN A 56 -6.68 -27.23 24.64
C ASN A 56 -5.82 -28.00 23.62
N GLU A 57 -6.46 -28.51 22.57
CA GLU A 57 -5.82 -29.29 21.52
C GLU A 57 -5.38 -28.40 20.35
N THR A 58 -4.17 -28.67 19.83
CA THR A 58 -3.69 -28.03 18.59
C THR A 58 -4.34 -28.73 17.40
N ILE A 59 -5.18 -27.99 16.68
CA ILE A 59 -5.96 -28.54 15.56
C ILE A 59 -5.31 -28.28 14.20
N GLY A 60 -4.28 -27.43 14.15
CA GLY A 60 -3.56 -27.14 12.92
C GLY A 60 -2.71 -25.88 13.00
N TYR A 61 -2.47 -25.29 11.83
CA TYR A 61 -1.73 -24.06 11.68
C TYR A 61 -2.55 -23.04 10.90
N ILE A 62 -2.37 -21.78 11.24
CA ILE A 62 -2.88 -20.64 10.48
C ILE A 62 -1.69 -19.81 10.01
N GLU A 63 -1.80 -19.31 8.80
CA GLU A 63 -0.79 -18.52 8.14
C GLU A 63 -1.37 -17.16 7.78
N GLY A 64 -0.58 -16.11 7.94
CA GLY A 64 -0.99 -14.76 7.59
C GLY A 64 0.15 -13.98 6.97
N TYR A 65 -0.22 -13.01 6.17
CA TYR A 65 0.68 -12.22 5.34
C TYR A 65 0.61 -10.74 5.72
N GLY A 66 1.75 -10.07 5.65
CA GLY A 66 1.83 -8.66 5.92
C GLY A 66 2.82 -7.96 5.04
N GLU A 67 2.46 -6.74 4.63
CA GLU A 67 3.35 -5.81 3.97
C GLU A 67 3.50 -4.54 4.82
N GLY A 68 4.63 -3.88 4.65
CA GLY A 68 4.88 -2.61 5.33
C GLY A 68 6.10 -1.91 4.76
N ASN A 69 6.21 -0.62 5.03
CA ASN A 69 7.40 0.16 4.70
C ASN A 69 8.62 -0.13 5.60
N THR A 70 8.46 -0.96 6.64
CA THR A 70 9.52 -1.43 7.54
C THR A 70 9.28 -2.89 7.89
N GLU A 71 10.32 -3.60 8.34
CA GLU A 71 10.18 -4.97 8.83
C GLU A 71 9.17 -5.09 9.97
N ALA A 72 9.18 -4.12 10.89
CA ALA A 72 8.27 -4.08 12.02
C ALA A 72 6.81 -3.90 11.58
N SER A 73 6.55 -3.01 10.60
CA SER A 73 5.20 -2.80 10.08
C SER A 73 4.70 -4.02 9.29
N ALA A 74 5.56 -4.65 8.48
CA ALA A 74 5.21 -5.90 7.79
C ALA A 74 4.89 -7.04 8.79
N ARG A 75 5.70 -7.21 9.84
CA ARG A 75 5.47 -8.22 10.88
C ARG A 75 4.18 -7.96 11.66
N SER A 76 3.91 -6.70 12.00
CA SER A 76 2.67 -6.30 12.66
C SER A 76 1.45 -6.57 11.78
N SER A 77 1.53 -6.25 10.49
CA SER A 77 0.47 -6.56 9.52
C SER A 77 0.23 -8.06 9.44
N ALA A 78 1.29 -8.88 9.33
CA ALA A 78 1.18 -10.33 9.27
C ALA A 78 0.54 -10.91 10.55
N SER A 79 0.89 -10.37 11.72
CA SER A 79 0.24 -10.78 12.97
C SER A 79 -1.26 -10.49 12.98
N LYS A 80 -1.67 -9.30 12.53
CA LYS A 80 -3.07 -8.89 12.47
C LYS A 80 -3.87 -9.74 11.49
N ASP A 81 -3.27 -10.07 10.36
CA ASP A 81 -3.87 -10.98 9.39
C ASP A 81 -4.14 -12.35 10.02
N VAL A 82 -3.14 -12.92 10.71
CA VAL A 82 -3.34 -14.15 11.50
C VAL A 82 -4.44 -14.00 12.55
N ASP A 83 -4.50 -12.87 13.29
CA ASP A 83 -5.54 -12.64 14.30
C ASP A 83 -6.95 -12.67 13.69
N SER A 84 -7.11 -12.16 12.47
CA SER A 84 -8.39 -12.18 11.76
C SER A 84 -8.85 -13.58 11.34
N LEU A 85 -7.91 -14.53 11.26
CA LEU A 85 -8.15 -15.91 10.85
C LEU A 85 -8.42 -16.85 12.03
N VAL A 86 -8.33 -16.38 13.28
CA VAL A 86 -8.63 -17.19 14.46
C VAL A 86 -10.16 -17.25 14.65
N PRO A 87 -10.82 -18.41 14.44
CA PRO A 87 -12.25 -18.54 14.68
C PRO A 87 -12.57 -18.50 16.17
N GLU A 88 -13.83 -18.23 16.50
CA GLU A 88 -14.32 -18.28 17.88
C GLU A 88 -14.04 -19.65 18.54
N GLY A 89 -13.79 -19.64 19.85
CA GLY A 89 -13.43 -20.85 20.59
C GLY A 89 -11.99 -21.33 20.37
N HIS A 90 -11.16 -20.56 19.66
CA HIS A 90 -9.76 -20.88 19.40
C HIS A 90 -8.83 -19.73 19.78
N TYR A 91 -7.54 -20.02 19.88
CA TYR A 91 -6.48 -19.03 20.04
C TYR A 91 -5.23 -19.45 19.27
N LYS A 92 -4.36 -18.48 18.97
CA LYS A 92 -3.07 -18.72 18.32
C LYS A 92 -1.93 -18.83 19.33
N ARG A 93 -0.94 -19.70 19.08
CA ARG A 93 0.32 -19.74 19.85
C ARG A 93 1.52 -20.15 18.99
N HIS A 94 2.72 -20.02 19.55
CA HIS A 94 3.99 -20.43 18.92
C HIS A 94 4.16 -19.91 17.49
N CYS A 95 3.90 -18.62 17.28
CA CYS A 95 4.05 -17.97 15.99
C CYS A 95 5.51 -17.86 15.57
N SER A 96 5.81 -18.38 14.38
CA SER A 96 7.09 -18.19 13.69
C SER A 96 6.90 -17.20 12.54
N TYR A 97 7.88 -16.33 12.33
CA TYR A 97 7.84 -15.33 11.27
C TYR A 97 8.98 -15.58 10.29
N SER A 98 8.67 -15.57 9.00
CA SER A 98 9.59 -15.86 7.91
C SER A 98 9.36 -14.93 6.72
N GLY A 99 10.28 -14.95 5.76
CA GLY A 99 10.18 -14.09 4.56
C GLY A 99 10.24 -12.60 4.87
N ILE A 100 10.82 -12.22 6.03
CA ILE A 100 11.09 -10.82 6.38
C ILE A 100 12.23 -10.34 5.49
N GLY A 101 11.87 -9.58 4.47
CA GLY A 101 12.84 -9.07 3.50
C GLY A 101 12.24 -7.94 2.69
N ARG A 102 13.12 -7.07 2.17
CA ARG A 102 12.72 -6.11 1.15
C ARG A 102 12.27 -6.88 -0.08
N ARG A 103 11.08 -6.57 -0.59
CA ARG A 103 10.64 -6.91 -1.94
C ARG A 103 11.47 -6.06 -2.91
N GLY A 104 12.74 -6.44 -3.06
CA GLY A 104 13.70 -5.76 -3.90
C GLY A 104 13.22 -5.83 -5.35
N GLY A 105 12.98 -4.65 -5.93
CA GLY A 105 12.67 -4.51 -7.34
C GLY A 105 13.78 -5.13 -8.17
N GLY A 106 13.48 -6.26 -8.80
CA GLY A 106 14.29 -6.82 -9.88
C GLY A 106 14.18 -5.94 -11.12
N GLY A 107 14.75 -4.73 -11.06
CA GLY A 107 15.09 -3.96 -12.24
C GLY A 107 16.30 -4.60 -12.88
N ARG A 108 16.08 -5.43 -13.91
CA ARG A 108 17.13 -5.78 -14.86
C ARG A 108 17.37 -4.51 -15.68
N PHE A 109 18.50 -3.84 -15.46
CA PHE A 109 19.08 -2.90 -16.41
C PHE A 109 20.40 -3.50 -16.90
#